data_AF-A0A8X7BIL0-F1
#
_entry.id   AF-A0A8X7BIL0-F1
#
_cell.length_a   1.000
_cell.length_b   1.000
_cell.length_c   1.000
_cell.angle_alpha   90.00
_cell.angle_beta   90.00
_cell.angle_gamma   90.00
#
_symmetry.space_group_name_H-M   'P 1'
#
loop_
_entity.id
_entity.type
_entity.pdbx_description
1 polymer ?
#
loop_
_entity_poly.entity_id
_entity_poly.type
_entity_poly.pdbx_seq_one_letter_code
_entity_poly.pdbx_strand_id
1 'polypeptide(L)'
;MLNSCVMHRHTGPAMGIMVWDGIGYHSRTPLLRIVGTLYIQRYISEALEPVVLPYLQDLATAIFQQDNAQPHITPPAATPDQRVEAAWAAVPQEHIQTLFESMPRRGAAVIRNNSGYSGY
;
A
#
# COMPACT_ATOMS: atom_id res chain seq x y z
N MET A 1 -22.40 5.72 8.04
CA MET A 1 -22.54 5.19 6.66
C MET A 1 -21.31 4.36 6.34
N LEU A 2 -21.44 3.30 5.55
CA LEU A 2 -20.34 2.37 5.25
C LEU A 2 -19.69 2.72 3.91
N ASN A 3 -18.52 3.38 3.96
CA ASN A 3 -17.66 3.53 2.79
C ASN A 3 -16.73 2.30 2.71
N SER A 4 -17.30 1.13 2.41
CA SER A 4 -16.51 -0.06 2.12
C SER A 4 -15.76 0.14 0.80
N CYS A 5 -14.44 -0.09 0.78
CA CYS A 5 -13.57 0.21 -0.37
C CYS A 5 -13.68 -0.86 -1.49
N VAL A 6 -14.87 -1.02 -2.06
CA VAL A 6 -15.15 -1.92 -3.19
C VAL A 6 -14.60 -1.30 -4.47
N MET A 7 -13.37 -1.64 -4.82
CA MET A 7 -12.75 -1.22 -6.08
C MET A 7 -13.45 -1.85 -7.28
N HIS A 8 -13.93 -1.03 -8.21
CA HIS A 8 -14.50 -1.49 -9.46
C HIS A 8 -13.39 -2.04 -10.36
N ARG A 9 -13.30 -3.37 -10.52
CA ARG A 9 -12.31 -3.99 -11.40
C ARG A 9 -12.59 -3.65 -12.87
N HIS A 10 -11.71 -2.88 -13.49
CA HIS A 10 -11.65 -2.80 -14.95
C HIS A 10 -11.24 -4.18 -15.51
N THR A 11 -12.16 -4.84 -16.22
CA THR A 11 -11.99 -6.22 -16.74
C THR A 11 -11.57 -6.26 -18.22
N GLY A 12 -11.41 -5.12 -18.88
CA GLY A 12 -10.88 -5.02 -20.24
C GLY A 12 -9.34 -5.04 -20.30
N PRO A 13 -8.75 -5.36 -21.46
CA PRO A 13 -7.29 -5.38 -21.65
C PRO A 13 -6.72 -3.96 -21.77
N ALA A 14 -6.68 -3.24 -20.65
CA ALA A 14 -6.00 -1.95 -20.52
C ALA A 14 -4.61 -2.14 -19.90
N MET A 15 -3.63 -1.33 -20.32
CA MET A 15 -2.32 -1.30 -19.67
C MET A 15 -2.46 -0.66 -18.28
N GLY A 16 -2.38 -1.48 -17.23
CA GLY A 16 -2.36 -1.01 -15.84
C GLY A 16 -0.98 -0.48 -15.45
N ILE A 17 -0.94 0.61 -14.68
CA ILE A 17 0.27 1.09 -14.03
C ILE A 17 0.38 0.42 -12.66
N MET A 18 1.50 -0.24 -12.36
CA MET A 18 1.81 -0.69 -11.00
C MET A 18 2.48 0.44 -10.22
N VAL A 19 2.10 0.60 -8.96
CA VAL A 19 2.71 1.54 -8.03
C VAL A 19 2.92 0.88 -6.66
N TRP A 20 3.74 1.49 -5.83
CA TRP A 20 3.97 1.11 -4.43
C TRP A 20 4.09 2.37 -3.58
N ASP A 21 3.56 2.33 -2.37
CA ASP A 21 3.63 3.39 -1.36
C ASP A 21 3.56 2.82 0.05
N GLY A 22 3.99 3.63 1.02
CA GLY A 22 3.81 3.39 2.45
C GLY A 22 3.15 4.59 3.13
N ILE A 23 2.21 4.32 4.03
CA ILE A 23 1.54 5.33 4.85
C ILE A 23 1.92 5.20 6.33
N GLY A 24 2.16 6.34 6.98
CA GLY A 24 2.25 6.46 8.43
C GLY A 24 1.12 7.34 8.96
N TYR A 25 0.99 7.46 10.27
CA TYR A 25 -0.07 8.26 10.89
C TYR A 25 0.14 9.77 10.64
N HIS A 26 1.38 10.27 10.69
CA HIS A 26 1.71 11.69 10.44
C HIS A 26 2.36 11.97 9.08
N SER A 27 2.72 10.94 8.32
CA SER A 27 3.57 11.02 7.13
C SER A 27 3.22 9.95 6.10
N ARG A 28 3.91 9.96 4.95
CA ARG A 28 3.86 8.92 3.92
C ARG A 28 5.19 8.90 3.15
N THR A 29 5.45 7.82 2.43
CA THR A 29 6.54 7.76 1.46
C THR A 29 6.20 8.55 0.18
N PRO A 30 7.21 8.89 -0.65
CA PRO A 30 6.97 9.12 -2.08
C PRO A 30 6.17 7.96 -2.70
N LEU A 31 5.38 8.24 -3.74
CA LEU A 31 4.81 7.17 -4.56
C LEU A 31 5.90 6.62 -5.46
N LEU A 32 6.14 5.32 -5.39
CA LEU A 32 7.04 4.64 -6.31
C LEU A 32 6.25 4.09 -7.49
N ARG A 33 6.55 4.66 -8.65
CA ARG A 33 6.04 4.30 -9.97
C ARG A 33 6.71 2.99 -10.44
N ILE A 34 6.26 1.89 -9.86
CA ILE A 34 6.88 0.56 -9.98
C ILE A 34 6.95 0.09 -11.42
N VAL A 35 8.15 -0.34 -11.79
CA VAL A 35 8.63 -0.71 -13.13
C VAL A 35 7.99 -2.02 -13.63
N GLY A 36 6.66 -2.01 -13.80
CA GLY A 36 5.77 -3.12 -14.18
C GLY A 36 5.63 -4.20 -13.13
N THR A 37 5.88 -5.47 -13.46
CA THR A 37 5.74 -6.54 -12.44
C THR A 37 6.70 -6.26 -11.28
N LEU A 38 6.20 -6.10 -10.05
CA LEU A 38 7.08 -6.01 -8.89
C LEU A 38 7.70 -7.39 -8.60
N TYR A 39 8.88 -7.41 -7.99
CA TYR A 39 9.58 -8.66 -7.64
C TYR A 39 10.63 -8.47 -6.56
N ILE A 40 10.93 -9.49 -5.75
CA ILE A 40 11.75 -9.31 -4.53
C ILE A 40 13.04 -8.50 -4.74
N GLN A 41 13.82 -8.75 -5.79
CA GLN A 41 15.06 -8.02 -6.07
C GLN A 41 14.85 -6.52 -6.43
N ARG A 42 13.82 -6.17 -7.21
CA ARG A 42 13.44 -4.76 -7.48
C ARG A 42 12.56 -4.18 -6.37
N TYR A 43 11.89 -5.00 -5.58
CA TYR A 43 11.20 -4.57 -4.37
C TYR A 43 12.22 -4.12 -3.33
N ILE A 44 13.31 -4.87 -3.18
CA ILE A 44 14.50 -4.46 -2.43
C ILE A 44 15.07 -3.16 -3.02
N SER A 45 15.53 -3.15 -4.28
CA SER A 45 16.33 -2.04 -4.80
C SER A 45 15.55 -0.79 -5.26
N GLU A 46 14.26 -0.89 -5.54
CA GLU A 46 13.41 0.27 -5.93
C GLU A 46 12.52 0.78 -4.80
N ALA A 47 12.19 -0.04 -3.79
CA ALA A 47 11.28 0.35 -2.71
C ALA A 47 11.85 0.20 -1.29
N LEU A 48 12.38 -0.97 -0.91
CA LEU A 48 12.84 -1.17 0.46
C LEU A 48 14.08 -0.33 0.76
N GLU A 49 15.13 -0.46 -0.04
CA GLU A 49 16.41 0.23 0.15
C GLU A 49 16.33 1.76 -0.02
N PRO A 50 15.75 2.32 -1.11
CA PRO A 50 15.76 3.77 -1.33
C PRO A 50 14.63 4.52 -0.60
N VAL A 51 13.58 3.83 -0.13
CA VAL A 51 12.38 4.50 0.41
C VAL A 51 11.94 3.95 1.78
N VAL A 52 11.77 2.64 1.97
CA VAL A 52 11.33 2.12 3.29
C VAL A 52 12.40 2.29 4.35
N LEU A 53 13.66 1.90 4.09
CA LEU A 53 14.71 1.95 5.10
C LEU A 53 15.00 3.38 5.59
N PRO A 54 15.15 4.42 4.74
CA PRO A 54 15.28 5.79 5.22
C PRO A 54 14.03 6.28 5.99
N TYR A 55 12.84 6.00 5.47
CA TYR A 55 11.58 6.41 6.11
C TYR A 55 11.35 5.77 7.49
N LEU A 56 11.84 4.55 7.72
CA LEU A 56 11.78 3.89 9.03
C LEU A 56 12.91 4.32 9.97
N GLN A 57 14.07 4.77 9.47
CA GLN A 57 15.16 5.28 10.32
C GLN A 57 14.74 6.52 11.12
N ASP A 58 13.91 7.39 10.52
CA ASP A 58 13.34 8.57 11.19
C ASP A 58 12.19 8.23 12.18
N LEU A 59 11.73 6.97 12.23
CA LEU A 59 10.55 6.54 12.98
C LEU A 59 10.88 5.43 14.00
N ALA A 60 11.47 5.83 15.13
CA ALA A 60 12.03 4.97 16.19
C ALA A 60 11.13 3.85 16.78
N THR A 61 9.83 3.82 16.49
CA THR A 61 8.87 2.79 16.93
C THR A 61 7.96 2.26 15.82
N ALA A 62 8.28 2.53 14.54
CA ALA A 62 7.45 2.09 13.42
C ALA A 62 7.46 0.57 13.22
N ILE A 63 6.28 0.02 12.89
CA ILE A 63 6.10 -1.36 12.45
C ILE A 63 5.82 -1.33 10.95
N PHE A 64 6.65 -2.00 10.15
CA PHE A 64 6.41 -2.15 8.72
C PHE A 64 5.37 -3.25 8.48
N GLN A 65 4.23 -2.88 7.88
CA GLN A 65 3.18 -3.81 7.49
C GLN A 65 3.04 -3.84 5.97
N GLN A 66 3.05 -5.04 5.41
CA GLN A 66 2.83 -5.35 3.99
C GLN A 66 1.87 -6.55 3.89
N ASP A 67 1.42 -6.88 2.67
CA ASP A 67 0.68 -8.13 2.42
C ASP A 67 1.61 -9.29 2.03
N ASN A 68 1.04 -10.49 1.91
CA ASN A 68 1.76 -11.71 1.54
C ASN A 68 1.83 -11.92 0.01
N ALA A 69 1.79 -10.86 -0.81
CA ALA A 69 1.91 -11.00 -2.26
C ALA A 69 3.26 -11.58 -2.67
N GLN A 70 3.29 -12.40 -3.72
CA GLN A 70 4.49 -13.12 -4.14
C GLN A 70 5.74 -12.24 -4.33
N PRO A 71 5.69 -10.99 -4.84
CA PRO A 71 6.87 -10.10 -4.90
C PRO A 71 7.52 -9.79 -3.55
N HIS A 72 6.76 -9.80 -2.45
CA HIS A 72 7.27 -9.61 -1.10
C HIS A 72 7.96 -10.87 -0.54
N ILE A 73 7.98 -11.96 -1.33
CA ILE A 73 8.49 -13.29 -0.96
C ILE A 73 9.32 -13.97 -2.10
N THR A 74 9.38 -13.46 -3.35
CA THR A 74 9.90 -14.21 -4.55
C THR A 74 10.30 -13.33 -5.80
N PRO A 75 11.20 -13.79 -6.75
CA PRO A 75 11.73 -13.02 -7.94
C PRO A 75 10.97 -13.20 -9.34
N PRO A 76 11.42 -12.77 -10.58
CA PRO A 76 11.41 -11.35 -11.12
C PRO A 76 11.19 -10.97 -12.65
N ALA A 77 10.46 -9.86 -13.03
CA ALA A 77 10.44 -9.16 -14.39
C ALA A 77 9.77 -7.70 -14.49
N ALA A 78 9.84 -6.88 -15.58
CA ALA A 78 9.49 -5.39 -15.68
C ALA A 78 8.08 -4.95 -16.30
N THR A 79 7.63 -3.74 -16.80
CA THR A 79 8.03 -2.27 -17.03
C THR A 79 6.79 -1.22 -16.93
N PRO A 80 6.88 0.16 -16.80
CA PRO A 80 5.81 1.11 -16.27
C PRO A 80 5.45 2.50 -16.95
N ASP A 81 4.64 3.39 -16.31
CA ASP A 81 4.41 4.84 -16.65
C ASP A 81 4.11 5.85 -15.46
N GLN A 82 4.34 7.18 -15.63
CA GLN A 82 4.55 8.26 -14.60
C GLN A 82 3.33 8.93 -13.92
N ARG A 83 2.11 8.89 -14.48
CA ARG A 83 1.04 9.87 -14.13
C ARG A 83 0.43 9.79 -12.73
N VAL A 84 0.75 8.77 -11.92
CA VAL A 84 0.06 8.47 -10.65
C VAL A 84 0.61 9.30 -9.48
N GLU A 85 1.87 9.74 -9.56
CA GLU A 85 2.62 10.40 -8.48
C GLU A 85 1.91 11.67 -7.95
N ALA A 86 1.35 12.48 -8.85
CA ALA A 86 0.60 13.69 -8.50
C ALA A 86 -0.72 13.40 -7.75
N ALA A 87 -1.38 12.27 -8.01
CA ALA A 87 -2.61 11.89 -7.32
C ALA A 87 -2.32 11.45 -5.87
N TRP A 88 -1.18 10.81 -5.63
CA TRP A 88 -0.73 10.42 -4.29
C TRP A 88 -0.41 11.61 -3.40
N ALA A 89 0.27 12.62 -3.95
CA ALA A 89 0.55 13.87 -3.24
C ALA A 89 -0.72 14.60 -2.80
N ALA A 90 -1.82 14.48 -3.56
CA ALA A 90 -3.09 15.16 -3.31
C ALA A 90 -3.96 14.51 -2.21
N VAL A 91 -3.64 13.31 -1.71
CA VAL A 91 -4.44 12.65 -0.64
C VAL A 91 -4.28 13.42 0.69
N PRO A 92 -5.36 13.86 1.37
CA PRO A 92 -5.24 14.52 2.67
C PRO A 92 -4.74 13.57 3.77
N GLN A 93 -3.82 14.03 4.62
CA GLN A 93 -3.25 13.19 5.71
C GLN A 93 -4.30 12.80 6.77
N GLU A 94 -5.31 13.65 6.98
CA GLU A 94 -6.51 13.37 7.80
C GLU A 94 -7.27 12.11 7.34
N HIS A 95 -7.26 11.79 6.04
CA HIS A 95 -7.91 10.60 5.50
C HIS A 95 -7.12 9.34 5.91
N ILE A 96 -5.78 9.41 5.84
CA ILE A 96 -4.88 8.36 6.30
C ILE A 96 -5.04 8.15 7.82
N GLN A 97 -5.11 9.22 8.61
CA GLN A 97 -5.35 9.16 10.06
C GLN A 97 -6.69 8.48 10.38
N THR A 98 -7.76 8.88 9.70
CA THR A 98 -9.09 8.25 9.80
C THR A 98 -9.06 6.75 9.47
N LEU A 99 -8.24 6.34 8.49
CA LEU A 99 -8.04 4.92 8.15
C LEU A 99 -7.31 4.17 9.26
N PHE A 100 -6.22 4.70 9.82
CA PHE A 100 -5.52 4.12 10.96
C PHE A 100 -6.44 3.97 12.19
N GLU A 101 -7.18 5.02 12.53
CA GLU A 101 -8.15 5.05 13.65
C GLU A 101 -9.33 4.08 13.45
N SER A 102 -9.60 3.66 12.21
CA SER A 102 -10.59 2.62 11.93
C SER A 102 -10.12 1.20 12.31
N MET A 103 -8.80 0.95 12.32
CA MET A 103 -8.23 -0.41 12.41
C MET A 103 -8.68 -1.20 13.64
N PRO A 104 -8.75 -0.65 14.88
CA PRO A 104 -9.25 -1.39 16.03
C PRO A 104 -10.69 -1.89 15.86
N ARG A 105 -11.56 -1.10 15.20
CA ARG A 105 -12.94 -1.50 14.89
C ARG A 105 -13.01 -2.56 13.79
N ARG A 106 -12.10 -2.51 12.80
CA ARG A 106 -11.99 -3.52 11.73
C ARG A 106 -11.54 -4.86 12.32
N GLY A 107 -10.49 -4.87 13.15
CA GLY A 107 -10.02 -6.06 13.87
C GLY A 107 -11.10 -6.67 14.78
N ALA A 108 -11.77 -5.85 15.59
CA ALA A 108 -12.88 -6.31 16.42
C ALA A 108 -14.07 -6.86 15.61
N ALA A 109 -14.30 -6.39 14.38
CA ALA A 109 -15.31 -6.94 13.49
C ALA A 109 -14.90 -8.32 12.91
N VAL A 110 -13.64 -8.51 12.51
CA VAL A 110 -13.12 -9.82 12.09
C VAL A 110 -13.22 -10.86 13.23
N ILE A 111 -12.89 -10.47 14.46
CA ILE A 111 -13.02 -11.34 15.64
C ILE A 111 -14.50 -11.72 15.89
N ARG A 112 -15.42 -10.75 15.90
CA ARG A 112 -16.87 -11.04 16.05
C ARG A 112 -17.44 -11.92 14.93
N ASN A 113 -16.89 -11.83 13.73
CA ASN A 113 -17.31 -12.62 12.58
C ASN A 113 -16.56 -13.96 12.49
N ASN A 114 -15.84 -14.38 13.54
CA ASN A 114 -15.08 -15.63 13.62
C ASN A 114 -14.12 -15.81 12.43
N SER A 115 -13.32 -14.77 12.14
CA SER A 115 -12.42 -14.66 10.98
C SER A 115 -13.11 -14.61 9.61
N GLY A 116 -14.45 -14.57 9.55
CA GLY A 116 -15.21 -14.31 8.33
C GLY A 116 -15.15 -12.85 7.86
N TYR A 117 -15.67 -12.60 6.65
CA TYR A 117 -15.69 -11.27 6.05
C TYR A 117 -16.39 -10.23 6.95
N SER A 118 -15.79 -9.05 7.10
CA SER A 118 -16.16 -8.06 8.13
C SER A 118 -16.94 -6.85 7.61
N GLY A 119 -17.18 -6.74 6.30
CA GLY A 119 -17.84 -5.58 5.67
C GLY A 119 -16.94 -4.34 5.46
N TYR A 120 -15.69 -4.42 5.90
CA TYR A 120 -14.64 -3.42 5.65
C TYR A 120 -13.65 -3.91 4.58
#